data_AF-A0A532V0C4-F1
#
_entry.id   AF-A0A532V0C4-F1
#
_cell.length_a   1.000
_cell.length_b   1.000
_cell.length_c   1.000
_cell.angle_alpha   90.00
_cell.angle_beta   90.00
_cell.angle_gamma   90.00
#
_symmetry.space_group_name_H-M   'P 1'
#
loop_
_entity.id
_entity.type
_entity.pdbx_description
1 polymer ?
#
loop_
_entity_poly.entity_id
_entity_poly.type
_entity_poly.pdbx_seq_one_letter_code
_entity_poly.pdbx_strand_id
1 'polypeptide(L)' 'MQKKDAYQVITDRICDLLEKGEIPWQRPWNQGNEMPKNLVSQKEYRGINPFILASMRYTSPFWLTFYDLI' A
#
# COMPACT_ATOMS: atom_id res chain seq x y z
N MET A 1 -8.07 8.12 -24.72
CA MET A 1 -7.96 8.08 -23.25
C MET A 1 -6.57 7.56 -22.91
N GLN A 2 -5.66 8.43 -22.47
CA GLN A 2 -4.28 8.03 -22.18
C GLN A 2 -4.31 7.06 -21.00
N LYS A 3 -3.75 5.86 -21.18
CA LYS A 3 -3.67 4.85 -20.12
C LYS A 3 -2.77 5.46 -19.05
N LYS A 4 -3.33 5.88 -17.91
CA LYS A 4 -2.51 6.33 -16.79
C LYS A 4 -1.55 5.21 -16.47
N ASP A 5 -0.27 5.47 -16.65
CA ASP A 5 0.74 4.47 -16.40
C ASP A 5 0.77 4.22 -14.88
N ALA A 6 0.48 2.98 -14.48
CA ALA A 6 0.48 2.61 -13.08
C ALA A 6 1.84 2.88 -12.44
N TYR A 7 2.92 2.76 -13.21
CA TYR A 7 4.26 3.08 -12.74
C TYR A 7 4.41 4.57 -12.45
N GLN A 8 3.88 5.44 -13.32
CA GLN A 8 3.95 6.89 -13.11
C GLN A 8 3.15 7.30 -11.86
N VAL A 9 1.94 6.76 -11.69
CA VAL A 9 1.10 7.04 -10.51
C VAL A 9 1.79 6.61 -9.21
N ILE A 10 2.45 5.45 -9.21
CA ILE A 10 3.20 4.98 -8.03
C ILE A 10 4.42 5.88 -7.78
N THR A 11 5.14 6.26 -8.84
CA THR A 11 6.32 7.12 -8.76
C THR A 11 5.97 8.48 -8.18
N ASP A 12 4.95 9.15 -8.74
CA ASP A 12 4.49 10.47 -8.29
C ASP A 12 4.09 10.41 -6.81
N ARG A 13 3.37 9.37 -6.39
CA ARG A 13 3.00 9.18 -4.99
C ARG A 13 4.22 9.00 -4.07
N ILE A 14 5.25 8.27 -4.52
CA ILE A 14 6.48 8.11 -3.74
C ILE A 14 7.20 9.45 -3.61
N CYS A 15 7.31 10.22 -4.71
CA CYS A 15 7.88 11.57 -4.68
C CYS A 15 7.13 12.47 -3.70
N ASP A 16 5.79 12.50 -3.74
CA ASP A 16 4.96 13.29 -2.82
C ASP A 16 5.18 12.92 -1.34
N LEU A 17 5.40 11.64 -1.05
CA LEU A 17 5.68 11.18 0.32
C LEU A 17 7.08 11.63 0.77
N LEU A 18 8.07 11.54 -0.12
CA LEU A 18 9.43 11.97 0.16
C LEU A 18 9.53 13.48 0.36
N GLU A 19 8.82 14.28 -0.43
CA GLU A 19 8.73 15.74 -0.26
C GLU A 19 8.13 16.14 1.10
N LYS A 20 7.21 15.32 1.62
CA LYS A 20 6.65 15.49 2.97
C LYS A 20 7.59 15.04 4.09
N GLY A 21 8.81 14.60 3.75
CA GLY A 21 9.78 14.07 4.70
C GLY A 21 9.42 12.67 5.20
N GLU A 22 8.49 11.98 4.55
CA GLU A 22 8.09 10.63 4.93
C GLU A 22 8.80 9.61 4.03
N ILE A 23 9.73 8.85 4.62
CA ILE A 23 10.46 7.83 3.88
C ILE A 23 9.69 6.51 3.99
N PRO A 24 9.03 6.04 2.91
CA PRO A 24 8.04 4.96 2.99
C PRO A 24 8.66 3.60 3.34
N TRP A 25 9.92 3.35 2.97
CA TRP A 25 10.65 2.12 3.31
C TRP A 25 11.36 2.19 4.68
N GLN A 26 11.48 3.37 5.28
CA GLN A 26 12.04 3.54 6.63
C GLN A 26 10.96 3.61 7.71
N ARG A 27 9.67 3.53 7.35
CA ARG A 27 8.58 3.35 8.30
C ARG A 27 8.21 1.88 8.36
N PRO A 28 8.76 1.12 9.30
CA PRO A 28 8.63 -0.31 9.19
C PRO A 28 7.20 -0.75 9.61
N TRP A 29 6.53 -0.19 10.63
CA TRP A 29 5.21 -0.72 11.08
C TRP A 29 4.36 0.19 11.99
N ASN A 30 4.46 1.52 11.92
CA ASN A 30 3.76 2.40 12.87
C ASN A 30 2.26 2.58 12.56
N GLN A 31 1.46 1.55 12.81
CA GLN A 31 0.11 1.62 13.41
C GLN A 31 -0.55 0.26 13.72
N GLY A 32 0.20 -0.84 13.62
CA GLY A 32 -0.23 -2.18 14.04
C GLY A 32 0.83 -3.16 13.55
N ASN A 33 1.27 -4.08 14.40
CA ASN A 33 2.37 -5.02 14.12
C ASN A 33 2.13 -6.00 12.96
N GLU A 34 1.15 -5.76 12.08
CA GLU A 34 0.74 -6.69 11.04
C GLU A 34 0.98 -6.12 9.65
N MET A 35 1.63 -6.91 8.80
CA MET A 35 1.78 -6.59 7.38
C MET A 35 0.41 -6.57 6.69
N PRO A 36 0.23 -5.66 5.71
CA PRO A 36 -0.91 -5.73 4.80
C PRO A 36 -1.05 -7.14 4.24
N LYS A 37 -2.23 -7.75 4.43
CA LYS A 37 -2.55 -9.09 3.93
C LYS A 37 -3.94 -9.11 3.32
N ASN A 38 -4.14 -10.00 2.36
CA ASN A 38 -5.44 -10.20 1.77
C ASN A 38 -6.38 -10.88 2.79
N LEU A 39 -7.61 -10.37 2.94
CA LEU A 39 -8.56 -10.86 3.94
C LEU A 39 -8.99 -12.31 3.68
N VAL A 40 -9.15 -12.71 2.42
CA VAL A 40 -9.64 -14.05 2.04
C VAL A 40 -8.54 -15.08 2.16
N SER A 41 -7.42 -14.86 1.45
CA SER A 41 -6.31 -15.81 1.39
C SER A 41 -5.36 -15.74 2.58
N GLN A 42 -5.46 -14.70 3.42
CA GLN A 42 -4.57 -14.41 4.54
C GLN A 42 -3.09 -14.25 4.14
N LYS A 43 -2.80 -14.16 2.83
CA LYS A 43 -1.43 -14.00 2.33
C LYS A 43 -0.99 -12.55 2.43
N GLU A 44 0.20 -12.36 2.97
CA GLU A 44 0.89 -11.08 3.00
C GLU A 44 1.25 -10.61 1.59
N TYR A 45 1.09 -9.32 1.34
CA TYR A 45 1.54 -8.71 0.09
C TYR A 45 3.08 -8.66 0.05
N ARG A 46 3.64 -8.65 -1.16
CA ARG A 46 5.09 -8.65 -1.40
C ARG A 46 5.51 -7.50 -2.31
N GLY A 47 6.80 -7.17 -2.28
CA GLY A 47 7.39 -6.15 -3.15
C GLY A 47 6.96 -4.74 -2.76
N ILE A 48 6.49 -3.96 -3.72
CA ILE A 48 6.10 -2.55 -3.51
C ILE A 48 4.72 -2.41 -2.81
N ASN A 49 3.87 -3.43 -2.91
CA ASN A 49 2.49 -3.37 -2.43
C ASN A 49 2.38 -3.09 -0.92
N PRO A 50 3.14 -3.74 -0.01
CA PRO A 50 3.12 -3.40 1.41
C PRO A 50 3.37 -1.92 1.69
N PHE A 51 4.32 -1.28 0.99
CA PHE A 51 4.63 0.14 1.16
C PHE A 51 3.47 1.03 0.71
N ILE A 52 2.88 0.72 -0.45
CA ILE A 52 1.73 1.47 -0.98
C ILE A 52 0.54 1.34 -0.04
N LEU A 53 0.24 0.13 0.43
CA LEU A 53 -0.89 -0.16 1.30
C LEU A 53 -0.69 0.46 2.68
N ALA A 54 0.50 0.35 3.27
CA ALA A 54 0.84 0.99 4.55
C ALA A 54 0.77 2.54 4.46
N SER A 55 1.11 3.12 3.30
CA SER A 55 1.01 4.57 3.10
C SER A 55 -0.42 5.12 3.15
N MET A 56 -1.45 4.26 3.03
CA MET A 56 -2.86 4.68 3.06
C MET A 56 -3.39 4.97 4.48
N ARG A 57 -2.61 4.71 5.54
CA ARG A 57 -2.91 5.06 6.95
C ARG A 57 -4.24 4.50 7.47
N TYR A 58 -4.67 3.34 6.99
CA TYR A 58 -5.78 2.61 7.59
C TYR A 58 -5.30 1.83 8.81
N THR A 59 -6.18 1.70 9.82
CA THR A 59 -5.90 0.93 11.04
C THR A 59 -5.97 -0.59 10.81
N SER A 60 -6.81 -1.03 9.87
CA SER A 60 -6.94 -2.45 9.53
C SER A 60 -5.83 -2.89 8.55
N PRO A 61 -5.13 -4.00 8.83
CA PRO A 61 -4.14 -4.57 7.91
C PRO A 61 -4.77 -5.40 6.78
N PHE A 62 -6.09 -5.57 6.78
CA PHE A 62 -6.79 -6.43 5.84
C PHE A 62 -7.23 -5.69 4.58
N TRP A 63 -6.93 -6.28 3.42
CA TRP A 63 -7.33 -5.76 2.12
C TRP A 63 -8.13 -6.79 1.34
N LEU A 64 -9.11 -6.33 0.60
CA LEU A 64 -9.99 -7.14 -0.23
C LEU A 64 -10.34 -6.40 -1.51
N THR A 65 -10.58 -7.16 -2.56
CA THR A 65 -11.14 -6.63 -3.80
C THR A 65 -12.67 -6.75 -3.77
N PHE A 66 -13.35 -5.99 -4.63
CA PHE A 66 -14.81 -6.08 -4.74
C PHE A 66 -15.27 -7.51 -5.08
N TYR A 67 -14.53 -8.22 -5.93
CA TYR A 67 -14.85 -9.59 -6.30
C TYR A 67 -14.66 -10.61 -5.18
N ASP A 68 -13.86 -10.30 -4.15
CA ASP A 68 -13.67 -11.18 -3.00
C ASP A 68 -14.89 -11.19 -2.06
N LEU A 69 -15.83 -10.25 -2.23
CA LEU A 69 -17.04 -10.11 -1.41
C LEU A 69 -18.28 -10.78 -2.02
N ILE A 70 -18.20 -11.23 -3.27
CA ILE A 70 -19.33 -11.77 -4.05
C ILE A 70 -19.10 -13.27 -4.25
#